data_AF-A0ABD0Y1B6-F1
#
_entry.id   AF-A0ABD0Y1B6-F1
#
_cell.length_a   1.000
_cell.length_b   1.000
_cell.length_c   1.000
_cell.angle_alpha   90.00
_cell.angle_beta   90.00
_cell.angle_gamma   90.00
#
_symmetry.space_group_name_H-M   'P 1'
#
loop_
_entity.id
_entity.type
_entity.pdbx_description
1 polymer ?
#
loop_
_entity_poly.entity_id
_entity_poly.type
_entity_poly.pdbx_seq_one_letter_code
_entity_poly.pdbx_strand_id
1 'polypeptide(L)'
;MIDNFLLQIITGNANTYLEAKRELDPPIKASKIRFYPFSYHRRTVCMRVEIYGCYWNDGIVSYSMPQGDKRGSTWEFFDATYDGHWDAELQRGLGQLTDGKIGPENFKMGYHDSDRGQGWVGWRNDTRNGQPIEIKFEFDKVREFTAVHIFCNNQFTKDVQVRFTFFSYS
;
A
#
# COMPACT_ATOMS: atom_id res chain seq x y z
N MET A 1 -0.21 19.30 -12.51
CA MET A 1 1.05 19.15 -11.75
C MET A 1 1.25 17.66 -11.64
N ILE A 2 2.24 17.10 -12.35
CA ILE A 2 2.48 15.66 -12.42
C ILE A 2 3.41 15.37 -11.26
N ASP A 3 2.91 14.67 -10.24
CA ASP A 3 3.68 14.30 -9.06
C ASP A 3 4.84 13.37 -9.45
N ASN A 4 5.99 13.61 -8.83
CA ASN A 4 7.25 12.91 -9.02
C ASN A 4 7.15 11.43 -8.57
N PHE A 5 6.51 10.58 -9.37
CA PHE A 5 6.92 9.19 -9.41
C PHE A 5 8.36 9.19 -9.90
N LEU A 6 9.30 8.76 -9.05
CA LEU A 6 10.63 8.36 -9.47
C LEU A 6 10.47 7.52 -10.74
N LEU A 7 11.06 7.96 -11.85
CA LEU A 7 10.91 7.33 -13.15
C LEU A 7 11.59 5.96 -13.11
N GLN A 8 10.87 4.96 -12.63
CA GLN A 8 11.38 3.61 -12.45
C GLN A 8 11.36 2.92 -13.82
N ILE A 9 12.55 2.73 -14.39
CA ILE A 9 12.69 2.03 -15.66
C ILE A 9 12.59 0.54 -15.38
N ILE A 10 11.53 -0.08 -15.90
CA ILE A 10 11.39 -1.53 -15.89
C ILE A 10 12.23 -2.09 -17.05
N THR A 11 13.22 -2.93 -16.71
CA THR A 11 14.11 -3.53 -17.71
C THR A 11 13.34 -4.48 -18.62
N GLY A 12 13.22 -4.11 -19.89
CA GLY A 12 12.55 -4.89 -20.94
C GLY A 12 13.43 -5.99 -21.55
N ASN A 13 13.15 -6.30 -22.81
CA ASN A 13 13.75 -7.42 -23.54
C ASN A 13 15.22 -7.16 -23.88
N ALA A 14 16.07 -8.19 -23.70
CA ALA A 14 17.47 -8.16 -24.15
C ALA A 14 17.64 -8.57 -25.62
N ASN A 15 16.66 -9.29 -26.19
CA ASN A 15 16.63 -9.74 -27.58
C ASN A 15 15.18 -9.81 -28.12
N THR A 16 14.99 -10.23 -29.37
CA THR A 16 13.68 -10.21 -30.04
C THR A 16 12.85 -11.48 -29.86
N TYR A 17 13.41 -12.56 -29.31
CA TYR A 17 12.79 -13.89 -29.29
C TYR A 17 12.44 -14.39 -27.89
N LEU A 18 13.13 -13.89 -26.85
CA LEU A 18 12.84 -14.21 -25.47
C LEU A 18 11.92 -13.16 -24.84
N GLU A 19 10.93 -13.64 -24.11
CA GLU A 19 10.11 -12.83 -23.24
C GLU A 19 10.90 -12.35 -22.02
N ALA A 20 10.67 -11.10 -21.61
CA ALA A 20 11.14 -10.57 -20.35
C ALA A 20 9.96 -10.47 -19.37
N LYS A 21 9.88 -11.40 -18.43
CA LYS A 21 8.89 -11.35 -17.34
C LYS A 21 9.44 -10.51 -16.18
N ARG A 22 8.60 -9.62 -15.64
CA ARG A 22 8.90 -8.80 -14.47
C ARG A 22 7.76 -8.92 -13.47
N GLU A 23 8.11 -9.24 -12.23
CA GLU A 23 7.18 -9.16 -11.12
C GLU A 23 7.14 -7.73 -10.60
N LEU A 24 5.93 -7.26 -10.32
CA LEU A 24 5.67 -5.97 -9.73
C LEU A 24 5.31 -6.23 -8.28
N ASP A 25 6.22 -5.86 -7.37
CA ASP A 25 5.98 -5.87 -5.94
C ASP A 25 6.20 -4.45 -5.39
N PRO A 26 5.14 -3.78 -4.90
CA PRO A 26 3.75 -4.26 -4.79
C PRO A 26 3.03 -4.37 -6.17
N PRO A 27 1.99 -5.21 -6.27
CA PRO A 27 1.15 -5.27 -7.46
C PRO A 27 0.46 -3.92 -7.73
N ILE A 28 0.35 -3.54 -9.01
CA ILE A 28 -0.34 -2.31 -9.41
C ILE A 28 -1.85 -2.57 -9.50
N LYS A 29 -2.64 -1.77 -8.78
CA LYS A 29 -4.10 -1.73 -8.90
C LYS A 29 -4.49 -0.64 -9.89
N ALA A 30 -5.00 -1.01 -11.05
CA ALA A 30 -5.36 -0.03 -12.08
C ALA A 30 -6.50 -0.50 -12.98
N SER A 31 -7.31 0.46 -13.44
CA SER A 31 -8.28 0.25 -14.53
C SER A 31 -7.69 0.49 -15.91
N LYS A 32 -6.57 1.21 -15.99
CA LYS A 32 -5.86 1.55 -17.23
C LYS A 32 -4.36 1.48 -17.00
N ILE A 33 -3.65 0.81 -17.90
CA ILE A 33 -2.19 0.71 -17.90
C ILE A 33 -1.66 1.34 -19.18
N ARG A 34 -0.63 2.17 -19.07
CA ARG A 34 0.04 2.80 -20.22
C ARG A 34 1.51 2.40 -20.22
N PHE A 35 1.96 1.80 -21.32
CA PHE A 35 3.35 1.45 -21.53
C PHE A 35 4.06 2.55 -22.31
N TYR A 36 5.17 3.06 -21.77
CA TYR A 36 6.04 4.02 -22.43
C TYR A 36 7.34 3.33 -22.85
N PRO A 37 7.51 2.95 -24.14
CA PRO A 37 8.73 2.33 -24.60
C PRO A 37 9.92 3.29 -24.46
N PHE A 38 11.00 2.82 -23.85
CA PHE A 38 12.21 3.60 -23.59
C PHE A 38 13.46 2.87 -24.10
N SER A 39 14.38 3.60 -24.74
CA SER A 39 15.68 3.07 -25.13
C SER A 39 16.76 4.17 -25.05
N TYR A 40 17.92 3.83 -24.49
CA TYR A 40 19.07 4.73 -24.42
C TYR A 40 19.64 5.12 -25.79
N HIS A 41 19.52 4.22 -26.77
CA HIS A 41 19.97 4.48 -28.13
C HIS A 41 18.79 4.85 -29.02
N ARG A 42 19.01 5.78 -29.96
CA ARG A 42 18.02 6.12 -30.98
C ARG A 42 17.85 4.93 -31.93
N ARG A 43 16.78 4.17 -31.73
CA ARG A 43 16.37 3.06 -32.59
C ARG A 43 14.85 2.96 -32.60
N THR A 44 14.31 2.31 -33.63
CA THR A 44 12.90 1.92 -33.64
C THR A 44 12.68 0.91 -32.51
N VAL A 45 11.70 1.19 -31.63
CA VAL A 45 11.33 0.30 -30.52
C VAL A 45 10.01 -0.37 -30.85
N CYS A 46 10.00 -1.70 -30.76
CA CYS A 46 8.80 -2.51 -30.91
C CYS A 46 8.47 -3.17 -29.57
N MET A 47 7.19 -3.38 -29.30
CA MET A 47 6.72 -3.92 -28.03
C MET A 47 5.58 -4.92 -28.27
N ARG A 48 5.63 -6.03 -27.56
CA ARG A 48 4.53 -6.98 -27.35
C ARG A 48 4.43 -7.17 -25.84
N VAL A 49 3.25 -6.98 -25.28
CA VAL A 49 3.03 -7.00 -23.83
C VAL A 49 1.93 -7.98 -23.49
N GLU A 50 2.06 -8.58 -22.31
CA GLU A 50 1.06 -9.41 -21.67
C GLU A 50 0.97 -8.98 -20.20
N ILE A 51 -0.23 -8.95 -19.63
CA ILE A 51 -0.44 -8.53 -18.24
C ILE A 51 -1.03 -9.71 -17.47
N TYR A 52 -0.34 -10.09 -16.40
CA TYR A 52 -0.78 -11.13 -15.48
C TYR A 52 -1.32 -10.49 -14.20
N GLY A 53 -2.52 -10.86 -13.80
CA GLY A 53 -3.17 -10.32 -12.61
C GLY A 53 -4.51 -10.99 -12.33
N CYS A 54 -5.28 -10.41 -11.41
CA CYS A 54 -6.61 -10.84 -11.05
C CYS A 54 -7.57 -9.64 -11.00
N TYR A 55 -8.87 -9.92 -10.94
CA TYR A 55 -9.87 -8.88 -10.71
C TYR A 55 -9.78 -8.36 -9.27
N TRP A 56 -9.82 -7.03 -9.12
CA TRP A 56 -9.93 -6.39 -7.81
C TRP A 56 -11.38 -6.38 -7.34
N ASN A 57 -11.75 -7.33 -6.48
CA ASN A 57 -13.14 -7.52 -6.05
C ASN A 57 -13.53 -6.68 -4.82
N ASP A 58 -12.55 -6.34 -3.98
CA ASP A 58 -12.77 -5.61 -2.72
C ASP A 58 -13.37 -4.22 -2.96
N GLY A 59 -13.08 -3.61 -4.12
CA GLY A 59 -13.71 -2.38 -4.56
C GLY A 59 -13.29 -1.13 -3.78
N ILE A 60 -12.33 -1.24 -2.86
CA ILE A 60 -11.74 -0.09 -2.17
C ILE A 60 -10.99 0.73 -3.21
N VAL A 61 -11.34 2.02 -3.29
CA VAL A 61 -10.73 3.01 -4.19
C VAL A 61 -9.66 3.82 -3.46
N SER A 62 -9.93 4.18 -2.21
CA SER A 62 -8.98 4.85 -1.34
C SER A 62 -9.37 4.66 0.12
N TYR A 63 -8.41 4.86 1.02
CA TYR A 63 -8.72 5.12 2.42
C TYR A 63 -8.05 6.39 2.90
N SER A 64 -8.68 7.06 3.86
CA SER A 64 -8.10 8.20 4.55
C SER A 64 -7.96 7.91 6.04
N MET A 65 -6.82 8.29 6.59
CA MET A 65 -6.49 8.14 8.00
C MET A 65 -5.32 9.05 8.33
N PRO A 66 -5.13 9.41 9.61
CA PRO A 66 -3.89 10.02 10.00
C PRO A 66 -2.72 9.06 9.80
N GLN A 67 -1.56 9.62 9.46
CA GLN A 67 -0.33 8.86 9.31
C GLN A 67 0.04 8.13 10.61
N GLY A 68 0.72 7.00 10.47
CA GLY A 68 1.23 6.24 11.60
C GLY A 68 2.27 7.02 12.43
N ASP A 69 2.63 6.47 13.57
CA ASP A 69 3.56 7.09 14.52
C ASP A 69 4.90 6.37 14.58
N LYS A 70 5.93 7.07 15.08
CA LYS A 70 7.18 6.44 15.50
C LYS A 70 7.12 5.99 16.95
N ARG A 71 7.67 4.82 17.25
CA ARG A 71 7.93 4.33 18.60
C ARG A 71 9.42 4.39 18.90
N GLY A 72 9.82 5.43 19.63
CA GLY A 72 11.24 5.72 19.89
C GLY A 72 11.96 6.18 18.62
N SER A 73 13.28 5.97 18.57
CA SER A 73 14.14 6.39 17.45
C SER A 73 14.21 5.38 16.30
N THR A 74 13.76 4.14 16.53
CA THR A 74 14.09 3.01 15.65
C THR A 74 12.89 2.43 14.92
N TRP A 75 11.69 2.54 15.48
CA TRP A 75 10.50 1.86 14.94
C TRP A 75 9.56 2.88 14.33
N GLU A 76 9.35 2.79 13.02
CA GLU A 76 8.41 3.62 12.27
C GLU A 76 7.24 2.75 11.84
N PHE A 77 6.02 3.14 12.19
CA PHE A 77 4.80 2.41 11.82
C PHE A 77 3.96 3.21 10.82
N PHE A 78 4.64 3.86 9.87
CA PHE A 78 4.02 4.62 8.80
C PHE A 78 3.43 3.71 7.74
N ASP A 79 2.46 4.23 7.01
CA ASP A 79 2.06 3.67 5.72
C ASP A 79 3.07 4.11 4.66
N ALA A 80 4.12 3.30 4.48
CA ALA A 80 5.27 3.61 3.66
C ALA A 80 5.03 3.39 2.16
N THR A 81 4.00 2.61 1.80
CA THR A 81 3.63 2.32 0.40
C THR A 81 2.42 3.12 -0.06
N TYR A 82 1.94 4.06 0.77
CA TYR A 82 0.79 4.88 0.45
C TYR A 82 1.02 5.72 -0.82
N ASP A 83 0.15 5.56 -1.81
CA ASP A 83 0.29 6.15 -3.15
C ASP A 83 -0.51 7.45 -3.37
N GLY A 84 -1.20 7.93 -2.32
CA GLY A 84 -1.98 9.16 -2.33
C GLY A 84 -1.26 10.38 -1.76
N HIS A 85 -2.03 11.31 -1.22
CA HIS A 85 -1.48 12.46 -0.50
C HIS A 85 -0.82 12.00 0.80
N TRP A 86 0.48 12.26 0.93
CA TRP A 86 1.30 11.81 2.05
C TRP A 86 1.71 13.00 2.92
N ASP A 87 0.97 13.24 3.99
CA ASP A 87 1.28 14.23 5.03
C ASP A 87 0.81 13.66 6.40
N ALA A 88 0.51 14.51 7.38
CA ALA A 88 -0.08 14.10 8.66
C ALA A 88 -1.41 13.34 8.50
N GLU A 89 -2.18 13.65 7.46
CA GLU A 89 -3.42 12.97 7.08
C GLU A 89 -3.28 12.39 5.68
N LEU A 90 -3.39 11.07 5.58
CA LEU A 90 -3.34 10.32 4.33
C LEU A 90 -4.69 10.41 3.63
N GLN A 91 -4.68 10.76 2.35
CA GLN A 91 -5.91 10.92 1.56
C GLN A 91 -5.74 10.47 0.12
N ARG A 92 -6.84 9.97 -0.47
CA ARG A 92 -7.00 9.67 -1.90
C ARG A 92 -6.02 8.64 -2.46
N GLY A 93 -5.54 7.73 -1.60
CA GLY A 93 -4.64 6.65 -1.99
C GLY A 93 -4.96 5.33 -1.30
N LEU A 94 -4.15 4.35 -1.67
CA LEU A 94 -4.05 3.01 -1.13
C LEU A 94 -2.61 2.77 -0.69
N GLY A 95 -2.42 1.81 0.21
CA GLY A 95 -1.12 1.44 0.73
C GLY A 95 -1.21 0.13 1.52
N GLN A 96 -0.42 0.03 2.59
CA GLN A 96 -0.21 -1.22 3.34
C GLN A 96 -1.49 -1.83 3.91
N LEU A 97 -2.52 -1.04 4.20
CA LEU A 97 -3.79 -1.59 4.71
C LEU A 97 -4.56 -2.43 3.68
N THR A 98 -4.18 -2.36 2.41
CA THR A 98 -4.89 -3.04 1.32
C THR A 98 -3.97 -3.80 0.37
N ASP A 99 -2.67 -3.89 0.64
CA ASP A 99 -1.68 -4.50 -0.26
C ASP A 99 -1.70 -6.03 -0.27
N GLY A 100 -2.49 -6.65 0.63
CA GLY A 100 -2.64 -8.09 0.76
C GLY A 100 -1.50 -8.76 1.54
N LYS A 101 -0.51 -7.99 2.04
CA LYS A 101 0.55 -8.49 2.89
C LYS A 101 0.08 -8.48 4.35
N ILE A 102 0.47 -9.50 5.11
CA ILE A 102 0.20 -9.58 6.55
C ILE A 102 1.50 -9.31 7.29
N GLY A 103 1.44 -8.42 8.29
CA GLY A 103 2.59 -8.09 9.12
C GLY A 103 3.08 -9.29 9.95
N PRO A 104 4.38 -9.36 10.29
CA PRO A 104 4.93 -10.44 11.10
C PRO A 104 4.39 -10.42 12.53
N GLU A 105 4.34 -11.58 13.20
CA GLU A 105 3.91 -11.69 14.60
C GLU A 105 4.74 -10.78 15.52
N ASN A 106 6.07 -10.80 15.34
CA ASN A 106 6.95 -9.87 16.00
C ASN A 106 7.02 -8.57 15.19
N PHE A 107 6.31 -7.54 15.65
CA PHE A 107 6.29 -6.22 15.01
C PHE A 107 7.68 -5.57 14.87
N LYS A 108 8.70 -6.09 15.57
CA LYS A 108 10.10 -5.65 15.48
C LYS A 108 10.89 -6.31 14.34
N MET A 109 10.39 -7.36 13.69
CA MET A 109 11.17 -8.09 12.67
C MET A 109 11.12 -7.44 11.29
N GLY A 110 10.05 -6.70 10.96
CA GLY A 110 9.88 -6.07 9.64
C GLY A 110 10.86 -4.93 9.30
N TYR A 111 11.70 -4.49 10.26
CA TYR A 111 12.62 -3.37 10.05
C TYR A 111 14.00 -3.79 9.53
N HIS A 112 14.42 -5.04 9.76
CA HIS A 112 15.75 -5.51 9.36
C HIS A 112 15.80 -6.09 7.95
N ASP A 113 14.64 -6.42 7.37
CA ASP A 113 14.53 -6.68 5.93
C ASP A 113 14.33 -5.36 5.21
N SER A 114 15.07 -5.14 4.13
CA SER A 114 15.14 -3.90 3.35
C SER A 114 13.83 -3.51 2.64
N ASP A 115 12.71 -4.16 2.95
CA ASP A 115 11.42 -3.95 2.32
C ASP A 115 10.56 -3.04 3.21
N ARG A 116 10.61 -1.73 2.93
CA ARG A 116 9.85 -0.70 3.64
C ARG A 116 8.33 -0.95 3.67
N GLY A 117 7.81 -1.89 2.85
CA GLY A 117 6.41 -2.31 2.85
C GLY A 117 6.05 -3.48 3.78
N GLN A 118 7.01 -4.12 4.45
CA GLN A 118 6.74 -5.26 5.33
C GLN A 118 6.62 -4.84 6.79
N GLY A 119 5.42 -4.43 7.20
CA GLY A 119 5.25 -3.93 8.56
C GLY A 119 3.81 -3.71 8.98
N TRP A 120 3.69 -3.10 10.15
CA TRP A 120 2.42 -2.67 10.72
C TRP A 120 2.28 -1.16 10.52
N VAL A 121 1.08 -0.71 10.17
CA VAL A 121 0.71 0.69 10.37
C VAL A 121 0.17 0.82 11.78
N GLY A 122 0.61 1.82 12.53
CA GLY A 122 0.36 1.88 13.96
C GLY A 122 0.41 3.29 14.53
N TRP A 123 -0.37 3.51 15.57
CA TRP A 123 -0.53 4.81 16.22
C TRP A 123 -0.32 4.68 17.72
N ARG A 124 0.18 5.74 18.32
CA ARG A 124 0.29 5.84 19.77
C ARG A 124 -0.98 6.44 20.35
N ASN A 125 -1.33 6.00 21.54
CA ASN A 125 -2.52 6.53 22.23
C ASN A 125 -2.27 7.92 22.83
N ASP A 126 -1.05 8.19 23.28
CA ASP A 126 -0.69 9.43 23.98
C ASP A 126 -0.58 10.65 23.05
N THR A 127 -0.51 10.44 21.73
CA THR A 127 -0.47 11.52 20.73
C THR A 127 -1.86 12.08 20.41
N ARG A 128 -2.94 11.53 20.99
CA ARG A 128 -4.32 11.76 20.51
C ARG A 128 -5.33 12.21 21.55
N ASN A 129 -4.90 12.60 22.74
CA ASN A 129 -5.79 13.05 23.82
C ASN A 129 -6.95 12.06 24.10
N GLY A 130 -6.71 10.76 23.92
CA GLY A 130 -7.72 9.71 24.11
C GLY A 130 -8.76 9.56 22.99
N GLN A 131 -8.61 10.27 21.86
CA GLN A 131 -9.48 10.08 20.70
C GLN A 131 -9.10 8.82 19.90
N PRO A 132 -10.08 8.06 19.39
CA PRO A 132 -9.82 6.88 18.57
C PRO A 132 -9.23 7.26 17.21
N ILE A 133 -8.60 6.28 16.55
CA ILE A 133 -8.24 6.39 15.14
C ILE A 133 -9.50 6.25 14.30
N GLU A 134 -9.71 7.19 13.38
CA GLU A 134 -10.72 7.08 12.35
C GLU A 134 -10.05 6.73 11.03
N ILE A 135 -10.47 5.61 10.43
CA ILE A 135 -10.05 5.19 9.09
C ILE A 135 -11.31 5.14 8.24
N LYS A 136 -11.34 5.91 7.15
CA LYS A 136 -12.47 5.95 6.22
C LYS A 136 -12.08 5.24 4.94
N PHE A 137 -12.88 4.27 4.52
CA PHE A 137 -12.70 3.56 3.26
C PHE A 137 -13.75 4.03 2.26
N GLU A 138 -13.30 4.41 1.06
CA GLU A 138 -14.15 4.75 -0.07
C GLU A 138 -14.21 3.57 -1.05
N PHE A 139 -15.41 3.25 -1.51
CA PHE A 139 -15.66 2.13 -2.41
C PHE A 139 -16.13 2.64 -3.78
N ASP A 140 -15.84 1.86 -4.83
CA ASP A 140 -16.18 2.15 -6.22
C ASP A 140 -17.68 2.27 -6.49
N LYS A 141 -18.51 1.62 -5.67
CA LYS A 141 -19.97 1.65 -5.71
C LYS A 141 -20.55 1.31 -4.35
N VAL A 142 -21.86 1.54 -4.19
CA VAL A 142 -22.61 1.06 -3.02
C VAL A 142 -22.54 -0.46 -2.96
N ARG A 143 -22.19 -1.00 -1.80
CA ARG A 143 -21.95 -2.43 -1.55
C ARG A 143 -22.63 -2.87 -0.27
N GLU A 144 -23.04 -4.13 -0.23
CA GLU A 144 -23.50 -4.80 0.99
C GLU A 144 -22.31 -5.46 1.67
N PHE A 145 -22.02 -5.07 2.91
CA PHE A 145 -20.90 -5.61 3.69
C PHE A 145 -21.36 -6.79 4.54
N THR A 146 -20.80 -7.98 4.31
CA THR A 146 -21.06 -9.17 5.13
C THR A 146 -20.07 -9.31 6.28
N ALA A 147 -18.82 -8.92 6.05
CA ALA A 147 -17.75 -8.98 7.04
C ALA A 147 -16.68 -7.93 6.75
N VAL A 148 -15.94 -7.54 7.80
CA VAL A 148 -14.70 -6.77 7.70
C VAL A 148 -13.62 -7.55 8.42
N HIS A 149 -12.53 -7.85 7.72
CA HIS A 149 -11.39 -8.56 8.28
C HIS A 149 -10.26 -7.57 8.53
N ILE A 150 -9.86 -7.42 9.79
CA ILE A 150 -8.75 -6.55 10.17
C ILE A 150 -7.70 -7.41 10.85
N PHE A 151 -6.53 -7.47 10.23
CA PHE A 151 -5.37 -8.14 10.81
C PHE A 151 -4.68 -7.17 11.77
N CYS A 152 -4.42 -7.62 12.99
CA CYS A 152 -3.92 -6.77 14.06
C CYS A 152 -2.87 -7.49 14.89
N ASN A 153 -1.87 -6.75 15.32
CA ASN A 153 -0.91 -7.23 16.30
C ASN A 153 -1.50 -7.08 17.71
N ASN A 154 -1.46 -8.14 18.52
CA ASN A 154 -1.93 -8.10 19.91
C ASN A 154 -0.84 -8.59 20.88
N GLN A 155 0.36 -8.00 20.77
CA GLN A 155 1.43 -8.22 21.73
C GLN A 155 1.22 -7.34 22.98
N PHE A 156 0.25 -7.72 23.82
CA PHE A 156 -0.11 -7.00 25.05
C PHE A 156 1.09 -6.82 26.00
N THR A 157 2.01 -7.79 26.04
CA THR A 157 3.25 -7.73 26.83
C THR A 157 4.21 -6.63 26.38
N LYS A 158 3.92 -5.97 25.26
CA LYS A 158 4.66 -4.84 24.69
C LYS A 158 3.76 -3.63 24.41
N ASP A 159 2.66 -3.51 25.14
CA ASP A 159 1.71 -2.39 25.08
C ASP A 159 1.03 -2.20 23.71
N VAL A 160 0.86 -3.30 22.96
CA VAL A 160 0.09 -3.29 21.71
C VAL A 160 -1.28 -3.88 21.98
N GLN A 161 -2.33 -3.08 21.80
CA GLN A 161 -3.73 -3.48 21.97
C GLN A 161 -4.58 -2.89 20.84
N VAL A 162 -5.73 -3.52 20.57
CA VAL A 162 -6.67 -3.02 19.57
C VAL A 162 -8.09 -3.09 20.10
N ARG A 163 -8.87 -2.05 19.82
CA ARG A 163 -10.31 -1.98 20.05
C ARG A 163 -10.98 -1.34 18.84
N PHE A 164 -12.03 -1.97 18.33
CA PHE A 164 -12.73 -1.50 17.13
C PHE A 164 -14.09 -0.90 17.46
N THR A 165 -14.48 0.10 16.68
CA THR A 165 -15.86 0.58 16.56
C THR A 165 -16.13 0.80 15.09
N PHE A 166 -17.25 0.29 14.58
CA PHE A 166 -17.59 0.37 13.15
C PHE A 166 -18.76 1.33 12.95
N PHE A 167 -18.61 2.20 11.96
CA PHE A 167 -19.67 3.08 11.49
C PHE A 167 -19.82 2.89 9.99
N SER A 168 -21.06 2.84 9.53
CA SER A 168 -21.40 2.83 8.11
C SER A 168 -22.23 4.07 7.81
N TYR A 169 -21.86 4.77 6.74
CA TYR A 169 -22.57 5.95 6.27
C TYR A 169 -23.13 5.62 4.88
N SER A 170 -24.43 5.81 4.70
CA SER A 170 -25.16 5.57 3.45
C SER A 170 -25.26 6.85 2.62
#